data_AF-A0A5B7J5W6-F1
#
_entry.id   AF-A0A5B7J5W6-F1
#
_cell.length_a   1.000
_cell.length_b   1.000
_cell.length_c   1.000
_cell.angle_alpha   90.00
_cell.angle_beta   90.00
_cell.angle_gamma   90.00
#
_symmetry.space_group_name_H-M   'P 1'
#
loop_
_entity.id
_entity.type
_entity.pdbx_description
1 polymer ?
#
loop_
_entity_poly.entity_id
_entity_poly.type
_entity_poly.pdbx_seq_one_letter_code
_entity_poly.pdbx_strand_id
1 'polypeptide(L)'
;MGYTEPSKELVPQKPLGNLLGAANMFSILSQIFLVILFQVIAYFFLLQQLWFEPNQPSKDQGPESLVCWEATIIFYVSSFQYLILCITYSPGKPFRKPLITNGASEKSRFCF
;
A
#
# COMPACT_ATOMS: atom_id res chain seq x y z
N MET A 1 -3.54 -12.09 4.91
CA MET A 1 -2.41 -12.96 5.32
C MET A 1 -2.86 -14.06 6.27
N GLY A 2 -3.68 -15.01 5.79
CA GLY A 2 -4.21 -16.12 6.61
C GLY A 2 -3.64 -17.50 6.29
N TYR A 3 -3.01 -17.67 5.12
CA TYR A 3 -2.62 -18.99 4.59
C TYR A 3 -1.12 -19.30 4.71
N THR A 4 -0.33 -18.47 5.39
CA THR A 4 1.11 -18.72 5.57
C THR A 4 1.37 -19.75 6.67
N GLU A 5 2.16 -20.78 6.34
CA GLU A 5 2.56 -21.82 7.29
C GLU A 5 3.43 -21.26 8.43
N PRO A 6 3.37 -21.87 9.64
CA PRO A 6 4.22 -21.51 10.76
C PRO A 6 5.70 -21.73 10.45
N SER A 7 6.58 -21.03 11.18
CA SER A 7 8.02 -21.25 11.13
C SER A 7 8.36 -22.71 11.46
N LYS A 8 9.37 -23.29 10.78
CA LYS A 8 9.85 -24.66 11.03
C LYS A 8 10.64 -24.78 12.33
N GLU A 9 11.11 -23.66 12.86
CA GLU A 9 11.96 -23.60 14.05
C GLU A 9 11.23 -22.89 15.19
N LEU A 10 11.31 -23.46 16.38
CA LEU A 10 10.79 -22.87 17.61
C LEU A 10 11.80 -21.83 18.10
N VAL A 11 11.43 -20.55 18.02
CA VAL A 11 12.21 -19.47 18.62
C VAL A 11 11.77 -19.22 20.07
N PRO A 12 12.71 -18.94 21.00
CA PRO A 12 12.38 -18.61 22.40
C PRO A 12 11.74 -17.22 22.57
N GLN A 13 11.61 -16.45 21.49
CA GLN A 13 10.99 -15.12 21.51
C GLN A 13 9.47 -15.26 21.61
N LYS A 14 8.86 -14.62 22.62
CA LYS A 14 7.40 -14.54 22.74
C LYS A 14 6.86 -13.63 21.61
N PRO A 15 5.74 -13.99 20.94
CA PRO A 15 5.10 -13.08 20.01
C PRO A 15 4.74 -11.77 20.71
N LEU A 16 4.84 -10.65 20.00
CA LEU A 16 4.51 -9.33 20.53
C LEU A 16 3.09 -9.37 21.13
N GLY A 17 3.00 -9.26 22.46
CA GLY A 17 1.73 -9.27 23.20
C GLY A 17 0.92 -7.98 23.05
N ASN A 18 1.55 -6.91 22.54
CA ASN A 18 0.92 -5.65 22.23
C ASN A 18 0.84 -5.45 20.70
N LEU A 19 -0.38 -5.42 20.18
CA LEU A 19 -0.67 -5.14 18.76
C LEU A 19 -0.24 -3.71 18.33
N LEU A 20 -0.09 -2.80 19.30
CA LEU A 20 0.15 -1.36 19.14
C LEU A 20 1.22 -0.91 20.15
N GLY A 21 2.47 -1.29 19.92
CA GLY A 21 3.60 -0.68 20.65
C GLY A 21 3.84 0.76 20.21
N ALA A 22 4.49 1.58 21.03
CA ALA A 22 4.87 2.96 20.68
C ALA A 22 5.67 3.06 19.37
N ALA A 23 6.44 2.02 19.04
CA ALA A 23 7.15 1.89 17.77
C ALA A 23 6.21 1.85 16.55
N ASN A 24 5.04 1.23 16.66
CA ASN A 24 4.07 1.19 15.56
C ASN A 24 3.35 2.54 15.39
N MET A 25 3.08 3.25 16.48
CA MET A 25 2.49 4.60 16.41
C MET A 25 3.42 5.59 15.69
N PHE A 26 4.71 5.57 16.03
CA PHE A 26 5.70 6.38 15.31
C PHE A 26 5.80 5.98 13.83
N SER A 27 5.72 4.67 13.55
CA SER A 27 5.73 4.14 12.19
C SER A 27 4.55 4.66 11.35
N ILE A 28 3.33 4.64 11.89
CA ILE A 28 2.13 5.16 11.20
C ILE A 28 2.23 6.67 10.97
N LEU A 29 2.73 7.43 11.93
CA LEU A 29 2.91 8.88 11.76
C LEU A 29 3.91 9.21 10.63
N SER A 30 5.05 8.51 10.61
CA SER A 30 6.03 8.63 9.53
C SER A 30 5.43 8.23 8.17
N GLN A 31 4.60 7.18 8.15
CA GLN A 31 3.93 6.74 6.95
C GLN A 31 2.92 7.78 6.42
N ILE A 32 2.11 8.39 7.29
CA ILE A 32 1.19 9.47 6.90
C ILE A 32 1.97 10.64 6.29
N PHE A 33 3.08 11.02 6.92
CA PHE A 33 3.96 12.07 6.39
C PHE A 33 4.49 11.73 4.99
N LEU A 34 5.00 10.51 4.79
CA LEU A 34 5.48 10.05 3.49
C LEU A 34 4.36 10.06 2.44
N VAL A 35 3.16 9.59 2.79
CA VAL A 35 2.00 9.60 1.88
C VAL A 35 1.70 11.03 1.41
N ILE A 36 1.64 11.99 2.33
CA ILE A 36 1.40 13.40 2.00
C ILE A 36 2.51 13.94 1.09
N LEU A 37 3.78 13.65 1.39
CA LEU A 37 4.91 14.10 0.60
C LEU A 37 4.82 13.62 -0.86
N PHE A 38 4.60 12.32 -1.07
CA PHE A 38 4.45 11.75 -2.41
C PHE A 38 3.21 12.28 -3.14
N GLN A 39 2.11 12.52 -2.41
CA GLN A 39 0.89 13.09 -2.98
C GLN A 39 1.11 14.52 -3.51
N VAL A 40 1.84 15.33 -2.73
CA VAL A 40 2.22 16.70 -3.11
C VAL A 40 3.17 16.69 -4.31
N ILE A 41 4.19 15.83 -4.31
CA ILE A 41 5.12 15.70 -5.45
C ILE A 41 4.37 15.30 -6.72
N ALA A 42 3.47 14.32 -6.65
CA ALA A 42 2.68 13.89 -7.79
C ALA A 42 1.75 14.99 -8.32
N TYR A 43 1.17 15.79 -7.41
CA TYR A 43 0.38 16.96 -7.79
C TYR A 43 1.23 18.01 -8.52
N PHE A 44 2.40 18.36 -8.00
CA PHE A 44 3.32 19.26 -8.70
C PHE A 44 3.79 18.71 -10.04
N PHE A 45 4.01 17.40 -10.14
CA PHE A 45 4.38 16.74 -11.39
C PHE A 45 3.27 16.84 -12.44
N LEU A 46 2.01 16.73 -12.03
CA LEU A 46 0.84 16.94 -12.89
C LEU A 46 0.78 18.39 -13.38
N LEU A 47 1.00 19.37 -12.49
CA LEU A 47 1.03 20.80 -12.86
C LEU A 47 2.12 21.16 -13.88
N GLN A 48 3.24 20.42 -13.88
CA GLN A 48 4.33 20.64 -14.84
C GLN A 48 4.05 20.08 -16.23
N GLN A 49 2.97 19.31 -16.41
CA GLN A 49 2.64 18.75 -17.71
C GLN A 49 2.09 19.85 -18.64
N LEU A 50 2.68 19.98 -19.82
CA LEU A 50 2.30 20.99 -20.83
C LEU A 50 0.85 20.88 -21.32
N TRP A 51 0.27 19.68 -21.22
CA TRP A 51 -1.11 19.39 -21.64
C TRP A 51 -2.12 19.57 -20.51
N PHE A 52 -1.66 19.77 -19.26
CA PHE A 52 -2.54 19.82 -18.11
C PHE A 52 -3.14 21.21 -17.97
N GLU A 53 -4.47 21.27 -18.01
CA GLU A 53 -5.25 22.47 -17.73
C GLU A 53 -6.16 22.20 -16.52
N PRO A 54 -6.11 23.03 -15.46
CA PRO A 54 -6.93 22.84 -14.27
C PRO A 54 -8.41 22.82 -14.63
N ASN A 55 -9.13 21.83 -14.10
CA ASN A 55 -10.53 21.64 -14.48
C ASN A 55 -11.37 22.81 -13.94
N GLN A 56 -11.99 23.60 -14.83
CA GLN A 56 -12.88 24.67 -14.42
C GLN A 56 -14.26 24.09 -14.10
N PRO A 57 -14.85 24.37 -12.92
CA PRO A 57 -16.20 23.95 -12.61
C PRO A 57 -17.19 24.78 -13.41
N SER A 58 -17.36 24.47 -14.71
CA SER A 58 -18.39 25.07 -15.55
C SER A 58 -19.75 24.54 -15.11
N LYS A 59 -20.65 25.45 -14.71
CA LYS A 59 -22.04 25.13 -14.32
C LYS A 59 -22.89 24.52 -15.45
N ASP A 60 -22.39 24.59 -16.69
CA ASP A 60 -23.13 24.23 -17.91
C ASP A 60 -22.68 22.91 -18.55
N GLN A 61 -21.69 22.22 -17.99
CA GLN A 61 -21.26 20.92 -18.50
C GLN A 61 -22.03 19.81 -17.80
N GLY A 62 -22.79 19.03 -18.56
CA GLY A 62 -23.53 17.86 -18.06
C GLY A 62 -22.60 16.84 -17.38
N PRO A 63 -23.16 15.82 -16.71
CA PRO A 63 -22.40 14.83 -15.91
C PRO A 63 -21.34 14.03 -16.70
N GLU A 64 -21.28 14.19 -18.02
CA GLU A 64 -20.43 13.40 -18.93
C GLU A 64 -19.06 14.03 -19.24
N SER A 65 -18.73 15.23 -18.72
CA SER A 65 -17.50 15.95 -19.12
C SER A 65 -16.53 16.28 -17.98
N LEU A 66 -16.77 15.85 -16.75
CA LEU A 66 -15.88 16.15 -15.62
C LEU A 66 -14.76 15.10 -15.46
N VAL A 67 -13.87 15.00 -16.45
CA VAL A 67 -12.63 14.23 -16.30
C VAL A 67 -11.68 15.03 -15.39
N CYS A 68 -11.56 14.62 -14.13
CA CYS A 68 -10.66 15.24 -13.15
C CYS A 68 -9.32 14.50 -13.12
N TRP A 69 -8.30 15.12 -13.72
CA TRP A 69 -6.95 14.58 -13.75
C TRP A 69 -6.28 14.58 -12.37
N GLU A 70 -6.65 15.53 -11.51
CA GLU A 70 -6.20 15.61 -10.12
C GLU A 70 -6.70 14.41 -9.30
N ALA A 71 -7.98 14.05 -9.44
CA ALA A 71 -8.53 12.86 -8.78
C ALA A 71 -7.87 11.57 -9.32
N THR A 72 -7.59 11.54 -10.62
CA THR A 72 -6.97 10.39 -11.29
C THR A 72 -5.54 10.15 -10.80
N ILE A 73 -4.70 11.20 -10.73
CA ILE A 73 -3.33 11.05 -10.22
C ILE A 73 -3.34 10.66 -8.73
N ILE A 74 -4.29 11.19 -7.95
CA ILE A 74 -4.44 10.82 -6.54
C ILE A 74 -4.79 9.33 -6.39
N PHE A 75 -5.70 8.83 -7.21
CA PHE A 75 -6.08 7.43 -7.22
C PHE A 75 -4.92 6.50 -7.60
N TYR A 76 -4.14 6.85 -8.63
CA TYR A 76 -2.99 6.03 -9.03
C TYR A 76 -1.90 5.99 -7.96
N VAL A 77 -1.49 7.16 -7.44
CA VAL A 77 -0.43 7.26 -6.45
C VAL A 77 -0.80 6.53 -5.17
N SER A 78 -2.03 6.70 -4.68
CA SER A 78 -2.52 5.99 -3.49
C SER A 78 -2.55 4.48 -3.68
N SER A 79 -2.93 3.99 -4.87
CA SER A 79 -2.90 2.56 -5.19
C SER A 79 -1.49 1.96 -5.07
N PHE A 80 -0.47 2.64 -5.60
CA PHE A 80 0.93 2.19 -5.46
C PHE A 80 1.43 2.29 -4.02
N GLN A 81 1.06 3.34 -3.29
CA GLN A 81 1.41 3.48 -1.88
C GLN A 81 0.83 2.33 -1.04
N TYR A 82 -0.41 1.91 -1.29
CA TYR A 82 -0.99 0.75 -0.62
C TYR A 82 -0.26 -0.55 -0.94
N LEU A 83 0.16 -0.77 -2.19
CA LEU A 83 0.95 -1.96 -2.54
C LEU A 83 2.30 -1.99 -1.81
N ILE A 84 3.02 -0.87 -1.81
CA ILE A 84 4.29 -0.74 -1.09
C ILE A 84 4.07 -0.99 0.40
N LEU A 85 2.99 -0.45 0.96
CA LEU A 85 2.63 -0.64 2.36
C LEU A 85 2.37 -2.09 2.72
N CYS A 86 1.62 -2.79 1.87
CA CYS A 86 1.36 -4.22 2.04
C CYS A 86 2.65 -5.04 2.05
N ILE A 87 3.66 -4.63 1.28
CA ILE A 87 4.96 -5.29 1.24
C ILE A 87 5.80 -4.94 2.49
N THR A 88 5.88 -3.67 2.89
CA THR A 88 6.70 -3.23 4.02
C THR A 88 6.16 -3.71 5.37
N TYR A 89 4.84 -3.73 5.56
CA TYR A 89 4.18 -4.30 6.75
C TYR A 89 3.80 -5.76 6.57
N SER A 90 4.55 -6.52 5.76
CA SER A 90 4.47 -7.97 5.73
C SER A 90 5.57 -8.62 6.59
N PRO A 91 5.43 -8.61 7.93
CA PRO A 91 6.40 -9.29 8.79
C PRO A 91 6.37 -10.79 8.48
N GLY A 92 7.55 -11.35 8.20
CA GLY A 92 7.74 -12.79 7.98
C GLY A 92 8.27 -13.49 9.25
N LYS A 93 9.59 -13.64 9.34
CA LYS A 93 10.29 -14.28 10.46
C LYS A 93 10.15 -13.43 11.74
N PRO A 94 10.17 -14.02 12.95
CA PRO A 94 10.55 -15.40 13.26
C PRO A 94 9.37 -16.39 13.38
N PHE A 95 8.12 -15.93 13.30
CA PHE A 95 6.93 -16.77 13.54
C PHE A 95 6.25 -17.29 12.27
N ARG A 96 6.48 -16.67 11.11
CA ARG A 96 5.83 -17.05 9.84
C ARG A 96 6.84 -17.16 8.70
N LYS A 97 6.56 -18.03 7.73
CA LYS A 97 7.34 -18.10 6.47
C LYS A 97 7.15 -16.82 5.64
N PRO A 98 8.15 -16.42 4.83
CA PRO A 98 8.03 -15.24 3.98
C PRO A 98 6.89 -15.39 2.96
N LEU A 99 6.29 -14.26 2.56
CA LEU A 99 5.12 -14.21 1.66
C LEU A 99 5.30 -15.00 0.35
N ILE A 100 6.53 -15.09 -0.15
CA ILE A 100 6.88 -15.78 -1.41
C ILE A 100 6.60 -17.29 -1.38
N THR A 101 6.52 -17.91 -0.21
CA THR A 101 6.20 -19.35 -0.08
C THR A 101 4.70 -19.64 -0.30
N ASN A 102 3.83 -18.63 -0.22
CA ASN A 102 2.38 -18.82 -0.32
C ASN A 102 1.93 -19.29 -1.72
N GLY A 103 2.62 -18.89 -2.80
CA GLY A 103 2.33 -19.36 -4.16
C GLY A 103 2.93 -20.73 -4.51
N ALA A 104 3.88 -21.22 -3.72
CA ALA A 104 4.50 -22.55 -3.92
C ALA A 104 3.72 -23.68 -3.24
N SER A 105 2.91 -23.37 -2.21
CA SER A 105 2.06 -24.36 -1.51
C SER A 105 0.88 -24.85 -2.38
N GLU A 106 0.52 -24.10 -3.42
CA GLU A 106 -0.50 -24.50 -4.40
C GLU A 106 0.00 -25.63 -5.31
N LYS A 107 1.31 -25.71 -5.58
CA LYS A 107 1.90 -26.75 -6.45
C LYS A 107 2.07 -28.12 -5.79
N SER A 108 2.01 -28.23 -4.46
CA SER A 108 2.10 -29.52 -3.77
C SER A 108 0.74 -30.17 -3.49
N ARG A 109 -0.37 -29.55 -3.90
CA ARG A 109 -1.74 -30.08 -3.68
C ARG A 109 -2.48 -30.52 -4.95
N PHE A 110 -1.78 -30.57 -6.10
CA PHE A 110 -2.22 -31.19 -7.35
C PHE A 110 -1.30 -32.37 -7.70
N CYS A 111 -1.23 -33.34 -6.80
CA CYS A 111 -0.84 -34.71 -7.13
C CYS A 111 -1.89 -35.62 -6.52
N PHE A 112 -2.95 -35.85 -7.28
CA PHE A 112 -3.66 -37.12 -7.30
C PHE A 112 -3.15 -37.90 -8.50
#